data_AF-A0A936XX60-F1
#
_entry.id   AF-A0A936XX60-F1
#
_cell.length_a   1.000
_cell.length_b   1.000
_cell.length_c   1.000
_cell.angle_alpha   90.00
_cell.angle_beta   90.00
_cell.angle_gamma   90.00
#
_symmetry.space_group_name_H-M   'P 1'
#
loop_
_entity.id
_entity.type
_entity.pdbx_description
1 polymer ?
#
loop_
_entity_poly.entity_id
_entity_poly.type
_entity_poly.pdbx_seq_one_letter_code
_entity_poly.pdbx_strand_id
1 'polypeptide(L)'
;MEVSAGLEYLSGNRTDPVETKGQTSYLGVSVPLAKNLLMDKRRAALQTAKIFRDASAIEKRNMLNNLMLDAMAGYWNWVKQYQVYKILTEALTVNEKRVELIKTAFRLGDRPAIDTIEALTQLQNIELMKNQAWLDFQNTGLELSVFLWLANATPFNMSIDIVPGDDLQLSNIATEQLPDLNNLLESAIKIIPNWLSIIIKLMC
;
A
#
# COMPACT_ATOMS: atom_id res chain seq x y z
N MET A 1 -9.23 -10.66 0.32
CA MET A 1 -10.61 -11.18 0.32
C MET A 1 -10.60 -12.35 1.26
N GLU A 2 -11.21 -12.20 2.43
CA GLU A 2 -11.36 -13.34 3.34
C GLU A 2 -12.79 -13.83 3.21
N VAL A 3 -12.91 -15.12 2.91
CA VAL A 3 -14.17 -15.83 2.83
C VAL A 3 -14.28 -16.62 4.12
N SER A 4 -15.22 -16.22 4.98
CA SER A 4 -15.50 -16.94 6.21
C SER A 4 -16.82 -17.68 6.04
N ALA A 5 -16.76 -19.00 6.13
CA ALA A 5 -17.93 -19.88 6.14
C ALA A 5 -17.96 -20.59 7.49
N GLY A 6 -19.07 -20.45 8.21
CA GLY A 6 -19.31 -21.10 9.49
C GLY A 6 -20.66 -21.80 9.50
N LEU A 7 -20.72 -22.93 10.18
CA LEU A 7 -21.97 -23.65 10.48
C LEU A 7 -22.22 -23.52 11.98
N GLU A 8 -23.32 -22.89 12.35
CA GLU A 8 -23.68 -22.74 13.76
C GLU A 8 -24.92 -23.59 14.06
N TYR A 9 -24.81 -24.42 15.10
CA TYR A 9 -25.90 -25.29 15.56
C TYR A 9 -26.56 -24.66 16.78
N LEU A 10 -27.66 -23.96 16.56
CA LEU A 10 -28.50 -23.44 17.64
C LEU A 10 -29.40 -24.57 18.17
N SER A 11 -28.97 -25.24 19.23
CA SER A 11 -29.75 -26.26 19.95
C SER A 11 -30.10 -25.77 21.36
N GLY A 12 -31.39 -25.60 21.62
CA GLY A 12 -31.90 -25.26 22.95
C GLY A 12 -33.35 -24.78 22.93
N ASN A 13 -34.07 -24.92 24.05
CA ASN A 13 -35.46 -24.47 24.20
C ASN A 13 -35.58 -23.05 24.80
N ARG A 14 -34.50 -22.25 24.71
CA ARG A 14 -34.42 -20.86 25.22
C ARG A 14 -33.83 -19.91 24.16
N THR A 15 -34.19 -20.08 22.90
CA THR A 15 -33.83 -19.12 21.84
C THR A 15 -34.88 -18.03 21.76
N ASP A 16 -34.46 -16.77 21.62
CA ASP A 16 -35.38 -15.64 21.36
C ASP A 16 -36.27 -15.95 20.15
N PRO A 17 -37.56 -15.58 20.16
CA PRO A 17 -38.52 -15.95 19.10
C PRO A 17 -38.21 -15.35 17.72
N VAL A 18 -37.14 -14.56 17.59
CA VAL A 18 -36.60 -14.04 16.32
C VAL A 18 -35.58 -15.01 15.68
N GLU A 19 -35.02 -15.93 16.46
CA GLU A 19 -34.04 -16.91 15.99
C GLU A 19 -34.72 -18.22 15.56
N THR A 20 -34.57 -18.57 14.27
CA THR A 20 -35.15 -19.78 13.68
C THR A 20 -34.31 -21.00 14.07
N LYS A 21 -34.92 -22.01 14.69
CA LYS A 21 -34.26 -23.28 15.02
C LYS A 21 -33.85 -24.00 13.73
N GLY A 22 -32.55 -24.19 13.51
CA GLY A 22 -31.98 -24.88 12.35
C GLY A 22 -30.47 -24.66 12.22
N GLN A 23 -29.86 -25.35 11.25
CA GLN A 23 -28.48 -25.05 10.81
C GLN A 23 -28.49 -23.67 10.15
N THR A 24 -27.92 -22.66 10.79
CA THR A 24 -27.67 -21.38 10.14
C THR A 24 -26.29 -21.46 9.48
N SER A 25 -26.28 -21.34 8.16
CA SER A 25 -25.05 -21.16 7.39
C SER A 25 -24.95 -19.68 7.06
N TYR A 26 -23.88 -19.03 7.51
CA TYR A 26 -23.57 -17.67 7.10
C TYR A 26 -22.41 -17.70 6.11
N LEU A 27 -22.63 -17.07 4.96
CA LEU A 27 -21.61 -16.74 3.98
C LEU A 27 -21.32 -15.25 4.12
N GLY A 28 -20.27 -14.92 4.87
CA GLY A 28 -19.80 -13.55 5.03
C GLY A 28 -18.66 -13.26 4.06
N VAL A 29 -18.86 -12.31 3.14
CA VAL A 29 -17.76 -11.75 2.34
C VAL A 29 -17.25 -10.50 3.05
N SER A 30 -16.12 -10.61 3.75
CA SER A 30 -15.45 -9.44 4.34
C SER A 30 -14.57 -8.78 3.27
N VAL A 31 -15.07 -7.68 2.70
CA VAL A 31 -14.24 -6.79 1.89
C VAL A 31 -13.62 -5.77 2.84
N PRO A 32 -12.29 -5.71 2.97
CA PRO A 32 -11.65 -4.84 3.94
C PRO A 32 -12.09 -3.38 3.75
N LEU A 33 -12.13 -2.64 4.85
CA LEU A 33 -12.47 -1.21 4.97
C LEU A 33 -11.83 -0.30 3.89
N ALA A 34 -10.73 -0.76 3.30
CA ALA A 34 -10.04 -0.15 2.16
C ALA A 34 -10.97 0.24 0.99
N LYS A 35 -12.03 -0.52 0.67
CA LYS A 35 -12.92 -0.17 -0.46
C LYS A 35 -13.73 1.11 -0.20
N ASN A 36 -14.28 1.24 1.01
CA ASN A 36 -15.00 2.46 1.40
C ASN A 36 -14.04 3.65 1.50
N LEU A 37 -12.86 3.45 2.10
CA LEU A 37 -11.84 4.49 2.18
C LEU A 37 -11.36 4.96 0.80
N LEU A 38 -11.16 4.04 -0.16
CA LEU A 38 -10.77 4.37 -1.53
C LEU A 38 -11.86 5.18 -2.26
N MET A 39 -13.13 4.78 -2.12
CA MET A 39 -14.25 5.52 -2.69
C MET A 39 -14.33 6.94 -2.12
N ASP A 40 -14.11 7.09 -0.82
CA ASP A 40 -14.14 8.39 -0.14
C ASP A 40 -12.99 9.28 -0.63
N LYS A 41 -11.77 8.75 -0.73
CA LYS A 41 -10.60 9.44 -1.32
C LYS A 41 -10.88 9.91 -2.76
N ARG A 42 -11.51 9.06 -3.59
CA ARG A 42 -11.89 9.44 -4.97
C ARG A 42 -12.95 10.53 -5.03
N ARG A 43 -13.95 10.51 -4.13
CA ARG A 43 -14.95 11.59 -4.04
C ARG A 43 -14.33 12.91 -3.57
N ALA A 44 -13.42 12.86 -2.61
CA ALA A 44 -12.65 14.03 -2.17
C ALA A 44 -11.82 14.61 -3.32
N ALA A 45 -11.12 13.76 -4.08
CA ALA A 45 -10.36 14.19 -5.27
C ALA A 45 -11.26 14.91 -6.30
N LEU A 46 -12.46 14.38 -6.56
CA LEU A 46 -13.43 15.01 -7.45
C LEU A 46 -13.93 16.37 -6.89
N GLN A 47 -14.11 16.49 -5.59
CA GLN A 47 -14.50 17.75 -4.95
C GLN A 47 -13.39 18.79 -5.03
N THR A 48 -12.13 18.39 -4.80
CA THR A 48 -10.96 19.24 -4.98
C THR A 48 -10.85 19.73 -6.42
N ALA A 49 -11.10 18.88 -7.42
CA ALA A 49 -11.11 19.28 -8.82
C ALA A 49 -12.18 20.35 -9.14
N LYS A 50 -13.34 20.30 -8.47
CA LYS A 50 -14.38 21.34 -8.61
C LYS A 50 -13.93 22.68 -8.02
N ILE A 51 -13.30 22.66 -6.83
CA ILE A 51 -12.71 23.87 -6.21
C ILE A 51 -11.62 24.46 -7.11
N PHE A 52 -10.83 23.61 -7.75
CA PHE A 52 -9.77 24.00 -8.67
C PHE A 52 -10.30 24.86 -9.82
N ARG A 53 -11.53 24.65 -10.31
CA ARG A 53 -12.13 25.46 -11.39
C ARG A 53 -12.26 26.94 -10.98
N ASP A 54 -12.73 27.16 -9.76
CA ASP A 54 -13.15 28.47 -9.25
C ASP A 54 -12.00 29.24 -8.55
N ALA A 55 -10.84 28.58 -8.37
CA ALA A 55 -9.64 29.14 -7.75
C ALA A 55 -8.87 30.14 -8.64
N SER A 56 -8.10 31.04 -8.01
CA SER A 56 -7.21 31.98 -8.69
C SER A 56 -6.06 31.27 -9.42
N ALA A 57 -5.41 31.93 -10.38
CA ALA A 57 -4.30 31.34 -11.16
C ALA A 57 -3.14 30.85 -10.26
N ILE A 58 -2.87 31.59 -9.18
CA ILE A 58 -1.83 31.28 -8.20
C ILE A 58 -2.20 30.04 -7.38
N GLU A 59 -3.44 29.97 -6.87
CA GLU A 59 -3.93 28.84 -6.09
C GLU A 59 -3.97 27.56 -6.91
N LYS A 60 -4.45 27.64 -8.16
CA LYS A 60 -4.43 26.52 -9.12
C LYS A 60 -3.03 25.93 -9.25
N ARG A 61 -2.01 26.78 -9.38
CA ARG A 61 -0.63 26.31 -9.55
C ARG A 61 -0.08 25.63 -8.30
N ASN A 62 -0.39 26.13 -7.11
CA ASN A 62 -0.01 25.46 -5.86
C ASN A 62 -0.72 24.12 -5.70
N MET A 63 -2.01 24.07 -5.97
CA MET A 63 -2.80 22.85 -5.89
C MET A 63 -2.28 21.80 -6.89
N LEU A 64 -1.87 22.19 -8.10
CA LEU A 64 -1.27 21.29 -9.09
C LEU A 64 0.08 20.74 -8.61
N ASN A 65 0.94 21.60 -8.06
CA ASN A 65 2.24 21.18 -7.55
C ASN A 65 2.07 20.16 -6.41
N ASN A 66 1.16 20.42 -5.47
CA ASN A 66 0.87 19.50 -4.38
C ASN A 66 0.30 18.17 -4.91
N LEU A 67 -0.62 18.22 -5.87
CA LEU A 67 -1.18 17.02 -6.50
C LEU A 67 -0.09 16.16 -7.17
N MET A 68 0.84 16.79 -7.89
CA MET A 68 1.95 16.09 -8.54
C MET A 68 2.92 15.48 -7.52
N LEU A 69 3.22 16.22 -6.45
CA LEU A 69 4.06 15.73 -5.36
C LEU A 69 3.43 14.51 -4.67
N ASP A 70 2.14 14.59 -4.33
CA ASP A 70 1.41 13.49 -3.70
C ASP A 70 1.34 12.26 -4.61
N ALA A 71 1.11 12.44 -5.91
CA ALA A 71 1.10 11.37 -6.89
C ALA A 71 2.48 10.70 -7.01
N MET A 72 3.56 11.50 -7.05
CA MET A 72 4.93 10.99 -7.14
C MET A 72 5.34 10.24 -5.86
N ALA A 73 4.97 10.75 -4.68
CA ALA A 73 5.17 10.07 -3.42
C ALA A 73 4.40 8.74 -3.37
N GLY A 74 3.16 8.73 -3.84
CA GLY A 74 2.35 7.52 -3.98
C GLY A 74 2.98 6.48 -4.90
N TYR A 75 3.50 6.91 -6.05
CA TYR A 75 4.22 6.05 -7.00
C TYR A 75 5.45 5.40 -6.35
N TRP A 76 6.33 6.20 -5.74
CA TRP A 76 7.55 5.66 -5.11
C TRP A 76 7.25 4.76 -3.91
N ASN A 77 6.17 5.04 -3.17
CA ASN A 77 5.72 4.15 -2.11
C ASN A 77 5.27 2.78 -2.67
N TRP A 78 4.49 2.78 -3.75
CA TRP A 78 4.07 1.55 -4.45
C TRP A 78 5.26 0.75 -4.98
N VAL A 79 6.23 1.42 -5.62
CA VAL A 79 7.50 0.82 -6.07
C VAL A 79 8.26 0.19 -4.91
N LYS A 80 8.41 0.92 -3.80
CA LYS A 80 9.09 0.42 -2.59
C LYS A 80 8.44 -0.87 -2.07
N GLN A 81 7.11 -0.91 -1.95
CA GLN A 81 6.43 -2.11 -1.45
C GLN A 81 6.59 -3.31 -2.39
N TYR A 82 6.62 -3.08 -3.70
CA TYR A 82 6.95 -4.14 -4.66
C TYR A 82 8.36 -4.71 -4.42
N GLN A 83 9.35 -3.85 -4.18
CA GLN A 83 10.71 -4.29 -3.91
C GLN A 83 10.82 -5.09 -2.60
N VAL A 84 10.11 -4.66 -1.54
CA VAL A 84 10.04 -5.42 -0.28
C VAL A 84 9.44 -6.81 -0.52
N TYR A 85 8.35 -6.90 -1.27
CA TYR A 85 7.74 -8.19 -1.64
C TYR A 85 8.71 -9.09 -2.42
N LYS A 86 9.47 -8.53 -3.37
CA LYS A 86 10.48 -9.26 -4.14
C LYS A 86 11.60 -9.81 -3.25
N ILE A 87 12.16 -8.98 -2.37
CA ILE A 87 13.20 -9.39 -1.41
C ILE A 87 12.71 -10.53 -0.51
N LEU A 88 11.48 -10.44 -0.01
CA LEU A 88 10.91 -11.49 0.85
C LEU A 88 10.61 -12.79 0.09
N THR A 89 10.28 -12.68 -1.20
CA THR A 89 10.12 -13.84 -2.08
C THR A 89 11.45 -14.57 -2.28
N GLU A 90 12.53 -13.83 -2.51
CA GLU A 90 13.89 -14.39 -2.61
C GLU A 90 14.34 -14.99 -1.27
N ALA A 91 14.08 -14.30 -0.16
CA ALA A 91 14.41 -14.77 1.19
C ALA A 91 13.68 -16.08 1.53
N LEU A 92 12.42 -16.23 1.09
CA LEU A 92 11.66 -17.48 1.26
C LEU A 92 12.37 -18.64 0.56
N THR A 93 12.73 -18.48 -0.72
CA THR A 93 13.43 -19.52 -1.49
C THR A 93 14.77 -19.92 -0.87
N VAL A 94 15.52 -18.96 -0.30
CA VAL A 94 16.77 -19.25 0.41
C VAL A 94 16.51 -20.05 1.69
N ASN A 95 15.46 -19.70 2.45
CA ASN A 95 15.15 -20.39 3.70
C ASN A 95 14.52 -21.77 3.51
N GLU A 96 13.82 -22.01 2.40
CA GLU A 96 13.35 -23.36 2.02
C GLU A 96 14.55 -24.32 1.88
N LYS A 97 15.59 -23.89 1.16
CA LYS A 97 16.85 -24.64 1.04
C LYS A 97 17.53 -24.85 2.39
N ARG A 98 17.53 -23.83 3.25
CA ARG A 98 18.09 -23.95 4.61
C ARG A 98 17.35 -25.00 5.45
N VAL A 99 16.02 -25.05 5.40
CA VAL A 99 15.23 -26.06 6.09
C VAL A 99 15.56 -27.46 5.58
N GLU A 100 15.74 -27.64 4.26
CA GLU A 100 16.15 -28.91 3.67
C GLU A 100 17.54 -29.37 4.16
N LEU A 101 18.51 -28.45 4.20
CA LEU A 101 19.86 -28.73 4.70
C LEU A 101 19.83 -29.17 6.17
N ILE A 102 19.08 -28.46 7.02
CA ILE A 102 18.96 -28.78 8.45
C ILE A 102 18.26 -30.14 8.65
N LYS A 103 17.20 -30.42 7.89
CA LYS A 103 16.53 -31.74 7.90
C LYS A 103 17.48 -32.87 7.50
N THR A 104 18.34 -32.62 6.52
CA THR A 104 19.36 -33.59 6.08
C THR A 104 20.40 -33.82 7.16
N ALA A 105 20.95 -32.76 7.75
CA ALA A 105 21.91 -32.87 8.85
C ALA A 105 21.34 -33.59 10.09
N PHE A 106 20.07 -33.36 10.42
CA PHE A 106 19.38 -34.11 11.47
C PHE A 106 19.30 -35.61 11.15
N ARG A 107 18.92 -35.98 9.92
CA ARG A 107 18.86 -37.38 9.48
C ARG A 107 20.22 -38.09 9.53
N LEU A 108 21.30 -37.35 9.33
CA LEU A 108 22.67 -37.85 9.42
C LEU A 108 23.19 -37.91 10.88
N GLY A 109 22.47 -37.32 11.83
CA GLY A 109 22.86 -37.28 13.25
C GLY A 109 23.75 -36.08 13.63
N ASP A 110 24.02 -35.16 12.70
CA ASP A 110 24.89 -34.00 12.92
C ASP A 110 24.21 -32.85 13.67
N ARG A 111 22.88 -32.88 13.78
CA ARG A 111 22.04 -31.84 14.40
C ARG A 111 20.93 -32.44 15.25
N PRO A 112 20.51 -31.79 16.36
CA PRO A 112 19.36 -32.22 17.13
C PRO A 112 18.04 -31.92 16.39
N ALA A 113 16.97 -32.63 16.77
CA ALA A 113 15.64 -32.45 16.14
C ALA A 113 15.08 -31.03 16.32
N ILE A 114 15.41 -30.35 17.43
CA ILE A 114 14.91 -29.01 17.76
C ILE A 114 15.31 -27.97 16.69
N ASP A 115 16.52 -28.05 16.14
CA ASP A 115 17.00 -27.16 15.07
C ASP A 115 16.08 -27.21 13.84
N THR A 116 15.45 -28.37 13.57
CA THR A 116 14.53 -28.52 12.42
C THR A 116 13.22 -27.76 12.64
N ILE A 117 12.74 -27.71 13.88
CA ILE A 117 11.52 -26.98 14.26
C ILE A 117 11.80 -25.47 14.27
N GLU A 118 12.95 -25.04 14.77
CA GLU A 118 13.36 -23.63 14.71
C GLU A 118 13.48 -23.14 13.27
N ALA A 119 14.12 -23.92 12.40
CA ALA A 119 14.24 -23.59 10.99
C ALA A 119 12.88 -23.51 10.28
N LEU A 120 11.97 -24.45 10.58
CA LEU A 120 10.61 -24.43 10.04
C LEU A 120 9.83 -23.21 10.53
N THR A 121 9.96 -22.84 11.80
CA THR A 121 9.29 -21.67 12.37
C THR A 121 9.79 -20.38 11.73
N GLN A 122 11.10 -20.27 11.46
CA GLN A 122 11.67 -19.12 10.73
C GLN A 122 11.14 -19.05 9.29
N LEU A 123 11.03 -20.20 8.60
CA LEU A 123 10.45 -20.25 7.26
C LEU A 123 9.01 -19.74 7.24
N GLN A 124 8.19 -20.20 8.19
CA GLN A 124 6.79 -19.77 8.33
C GLN A 124 6.67 -18.27 8.61
N ASN A 125 7.57 -17.71 9.42
CA ASN A 125 7.61 -16.27 9.68
C ASN A 125 7.90 -15.48 8.38
N ILE A 126 8.89 -15.91 7.60
CA ILE A 126 9.22 -15.28 6.31
C ILE A 126 8.05 -15.38 5.33
N GLU A 127 7.35 -16.52 5.30
CA GLU A 127 6.15 -16.68 4.48
C GLU A 127 5.05 -15.69 4.87
N LEU A 128 4.81 -15.50 6.18
CA LEU A 128 3.86 -14.51 6.69
C LEU A 128 4.28 -13.09 6.31
N MET A 129 5.56 -12.74 6.46
CA MET A 129 6.09 -11.44 6.05
C MET A 129 5.90 -11.21 4.55
N LYS A 130 6.18 -12.20 3.70
CA LYS A 130 5.97 -12.12 2.24
C LYS A 130 4.50 -11.86 1.91
N ASN A 131 3.58 -12.57 2.58
CA ASN A 131 2.14 -12.41 2.37
C ASN A 131 1.66 -11.02 2.81
N GLN A 132 2.19 -10.49 3.92
CA GLN A 132 1.91 -9.13 4.34
C GLN A 132 2.43 -8.10 3.32
N ALA A 133 3.68 -8.25 2.86
CA ALA A 133 4.26 -7.36 1.86
C ALA A 133 3.49 -7.37 0.53
N TRP A 134 2.95 -8.53 0.13
CA TRP A 134 2.04 -8.63 -1.00
C TRP A 134 0.78 -7.79 -0.79
N LEU A 135 0.12 -7.90 0.37
CA LEU A 135 -1.06 -7.08 0.68
C LEU A 135 -0.73 -5.58 0.69
N ASP A 136 0.42 -5.19 1.24
CA ASP A 136 0.86 -3.79 1.29
C ASP A 136 1.15 -3.24 -0.11
N PHE A 137 1.76 -4.04 -0.99
CA PHE A 137 1.92 -3.69 -2.41
C PHE A 137 0.58 -3.46 -3.10
N GLN A 138 -0.41 -4.33 -2.86
CA GLN A 138 -1.75 -4.16 -3.43
C GLN A 138 -2.47 -2.93 -2.89
N ASN A 139 -2.39 -2.69 -1.57
CA ASN A 139 -2.98 -1.52 -0.93
C ASN A 139 -2.40 -0.22 -1.50
N THR A 140 -1.08 -0.13 -1.62
CA THR A 140 -0.41 1.05 -2.19
C THR A 140 -0.73 1.26 -3.67
N GLY A 141 -0.94 0.19 -4.44
CA GLY A 141 -1.43 0.28 -5.82
C GLY A 141 -2.85 0.85 -5.91
N LEU A 142 -3.74 0.45 -5.00
CA LEU A 142 -5.08 1.04 -4.88
C LEU A 142 -5.02 2.52 -4.50
N GLU A 143 -4.14 2.91 -3.59
CA GLU A 143 -3.94 4.32 -3.23
C GLU A 143 -3.42 5.15 -4.40
N LEU A 144 -2.44 4.63 -5.15
CA LEU A 144 -1.92 5.27 -6.35
C LEU A 144 -3.02 5.46 -7.42
N SER A 145 -3.95 4.51 -7.54
CA SER A 145 -5.07 4.60 -8.49
C SER A 145 -5.97 5.82 -8.28
N VAL A 146 -5.94 6.47 -7.11
CA VAL A 146 -6.70 7.72 -6.86
C VAL A 146 -6.23 8.85 -7.78
N PHE A 147 -4.95 8.84 -8.19
CA PHE A 147 -4.37 9.86 -9.06
C PHE A 147 -4.52 9.54 -10.55
N LEU A 148 -4.94 8.31 -10.90
CA LEU A 148 -5.02 7.84 -12.28
C LEU A 148 -6.44 7.98 -12.83
N TRP A 149 -6.60 8.88 -13.81
CA TRP A 149 -7.89 9.17 -14.44
C TRP A 149 -7.76 9.06 -15.96
N LEU A 150 -8.73 8.42 -16.59
CA LEU A 150 -8.84 8.37 -18.05
C LEU A 150 -9.42 9.67 -18.61
N ALA A 151 -9.21 9.94 -19.91
CA ALA A 151 -9.65 11.18 -20.56
C ALA A 151 -11.17 11.44 -20.49
N ASN A 152 -11.97 10.39 -20.28
CA ASN A 152 -13.42 10.45 -20.06
C ASN A 152 -13.82 10.68 -18.59
N ALA A 153 -12.87 11.10 -17.74
CA ALA A 153 -13.06 11.29 -16.30
C ALA A 153 -13.50 10.03 -15.51
N THR A 154 -13.18 8.83 -16.03
CA THR A 154 -13.37 7.59 -15.27
C THR A 154 -12.08 7.24 -14.51
N PRO A 155 -12.16 6.85 -13.22
CA PRO A 155 -11.01 6.36 -12.47
C PRO A 155 -10.39 5.15 -13.16
N PHE A 156 -9.07 5.16 -13.33
CA PHE A 156 -8.35 3.98 -13.82
C PHE A 156 -8.24 2.96 -12.67
N ASN A 157 -8.69 1.73 -12.93
CA ASN A 157 -8.53 0.65 -11.96
C ASN A 157 -7.23 -0.10 -12.25
N MET A 158 -6.24 0.05 -11.36
CA MET A 158 -4.98 -0.67 -11.48
C MET A 158 -5.24 -2.17 -11.27
N SER A 159 -4.90 -3.00 -12.26
CA SER A 159 -4.93 -4.45 -12.09
C SER A 159 -3.86 -4.90 -11.09
N ILE A 160 -4.15 -5.99 -10.39
CA ILE A 160 -3.25 -6.64 -9.43
C ILE A 160 -1.94 -7.13 -10.08
N ASP A 161 -1.97 -7.38 -11.39
CA ASP A 161 -0.84 -7.89 -12.16
C ASP A 161 0.11 -6.79 -12.66
N ILE A 162 -0.25 -5.51 -12.46
CA ILE A 162 0.61 -4.39 -12.86
C ILE A 162 1.76 -4.31 -11.86
N VAL A 163 2.99 -4.35 -12.39
CA VAL A 163 4.23 -4.23 -11.62
C VAL A 163 5.00 -2.99 -12.07
N PRO A 164 5.84 -2.40 -11.19
CA PRO A 164 6.80 -1.39 -11.60
C PRO A 164 7.68 -1.91 -12.75
N GLY A 165 8.00 -1.05 -13.72
CA GLY A 165 8.92 -1.41 -14.80
C GLY A 165 10.32 -1.74 -14.26
N ASP A 166 11.06 -2.62 -14.94
CA ASP A 166 12.40 -3.05 -14.51
C ASP A 166 13.46 -1.93 -14.56
N ASP A 167 13.23 -0.90 -15.37
CA ASP A 167 14.12 0.27 -15.52
C ASP A 167 13.89 1.32 -14.42
N LEU A 168 13.88 0.88 -13.16
CA LEU A 168 13.98 1.79 -12.03
C LEU A 168 15.45 2.22 -11.94
N GLN A 169 15.83 3.25 -12.70
CA GLN A 169 17.16 3.89 -12.63
C GLN A 169 17.38 4.61 -11.29
N LEU A 170 17.30 3.87 -10.18
CA LEU A 170 17.64 4.31 -8.84
C LEU A 170 19.11 4.74 -8.74
N SER A 171 19.94 4.32 -9.70
CA SER A 171 21.35 4.70 -9.81
C SER A 171 21.59 6.15 -10.23
N ASN A 172 20.61 6.84 -10.83
CA ASN A 172 20.79 8.19 -11.38
C ASN A 172 20.24 9.32 -10.50
N ILE A 173 19.51 9.01 -9.42
CA ILE A 173 19.02 10.04 -8.49
C ILE A 173 20.18 10.63 -7.66
N ALA A 174 21.23 9.84 -7.41
CA ALA A 174 22.42 10.31 -6.68
C ALA A 174 23.33 11.23 -7.53
N THR A 175 23.19 11.20 -8.86
CA THR A 175 24.00 11.99 -9.81
C THR A 175 23.26 13.22 -10.36
N GLU A 176 21.95 13.33 -10.14
CA GLU A 176 21.26 14.60 -10.35
C GLU A 176 21.65 15.58 -9.24
N GLN A 177 22.42 16.61 -9.60
CA GLN A 177 22.65 17.76 -8.72
C GLN A 177 21.29 18.35 -8.35
N LEU A 178 20.88 18.15 -7.09
CA LEU A 178 19.74 18.85 -6.53
C LEU A 178 19.97 20.35 -6.75
N PRO A 179 19.06 21.07 -7.43
CA PRO A 179 19.20 22.49 -7.61
C PRO A 179 19.36 23.18 -6.26
N ASP A 180 20.30 24.14 -6.18
CA ASP A 180 20.62 24.87 -4.95
C ASP A 180 19.34 25.38 -4.30
N LEU A 181 19.20 25.14 -2.99
CA LEU A 181 18.04 25.52 -2.21
C LEU A 181 17.73 27.01 -2.37
N ASN A 182 18.75 27.87 -2.50
CA ASN A 182 18.54 29.30 -2.70
C ASN A 182 17.90 29.60 -4.06
N ASN A 183 18.32 28.90 -5.12
CA ASN A 183 17.72 29.03 -6.46
C ASN A 183 16.29 28.47 -6.50
N LEU A 184 16.03 27.40 -5.75
CA LEU A 184 14.69 26.84 -5.56
C LEU A 184 13.79 27.77 -4.75
N LEU A 185 14.32 28.45 -3.74
CA LEU A 185 13.58 29.43 -2.95
C LEU A 185 13.30 30.70 -3.76
N GLU A 186 14.27 31.22 -4.52
CA GLU A 186 14.06 32.37 -5.40
C GLU A 186 13.03 32.08 -6.49
N SER A 187 13.12 30.90 -7.12
CA SER A 187 12.11 30.47 -8.07
C SER A 187 10.76 30.24 -7.38
N ALA A 188 10.70 29.57 -6.22
CA ALA A 188 9.47 29.36 -5.46
C ALA A 188 8.80 30.65 -4.97
N ILE A 189 9.56 31.67 -4.57
CA ILE A 189 9.06 33.00 -4.17
C ILE A 189 8.42 33.72 -5.36
N LYS A 190 9.01 33.60 -6.55
CA LYS A 190 8.49 34.18 -7.80
C LYS A 190 7.23 33.44 -8.31
N ILE A 191 7.10 32.18 -7.93
CA ILE A 191 6.11 31.21 -8.39
C ILE A 191 4.91 31.26 -7.42
N ILE A 192 5.12 31.25 -6.10
CA ILE A 192 4.09 31.10 -5.06
C ILE A 192 4.02 32.35 -4.17
N PRO A 193 3.08 33.29 -4.41
CA PRO A 193 2.93 34.53 -3.64
C PRO A 193 2.46 34.34 -2.19
N ASN A 194 1.88 33.19 -1.84
CA ASN A 194 1.27 32.98 -0.52
C ASN A 194 2.28 32.70 0.61
N TRP A 195 3.57 32.54 0.32
CA TRP A 195 4.59 32.37 1.37
C TRP A 195 4.86 33.66 2.14
N LEU A 196 4.59 34.83 1.54
CA LEU A 196 4.65 36.13 2.22
C LEU A 196 3.66 36.21 3.40
N SER A 197 2.48 35.61 3.29
CA SER A 197 1.49 35.62 4.38
C SER A 197 1.93 34.76 5.57
N ILE A 198 2.65 33.66 5.32
CA ILE A 198 3.18 32.76 6.36
C ILE A 198 4.39 33.38 7.05
N ILE A 199 5.29 34.05 6.32
CA ILE A 199 6.46 34.73 6.89
C ILE A 199 6.03 35.94 7.74
N ILE A 200 5.05 36.73 7.28
CA ILE A 200 4.51 37.87 8.06
C ILE A 200 3.84 37.38 9.36
N LYS A 201 3.19 36.22 9.34
CA LYS A 201 2.52 35.64 10.53
C LYS A 201 3.47 34.98 11.53
N LEU A 202 4.73 34.74 11.14
CA LEU A 202 5.81 34.26 12.01
C LEU A 202 6.72 35.40 12.51
N MET A 203 6.63 36.60 11.91
CA MET A 203 7.36 37.82 12.32
C MET A 203 6.49 38.82 13.11
N CYS A 204 5.28 38.45 13.51
CA CYS A 204 4.41 39.19 14.44
C CYS A 204 4.04 38.26 15.61
#